data_AF-Q96549-F1
#
_entry.id   AF-Q96549-F1
#
_cell.length_a   1.000
_cell.length_b   1.000
_cell.length_c   1.000
_cell.angle_alpha   90.00
_cell.angle_beta   90.00
_cell.angle_gamma   90.00
#
_symmetry.space_group_name_H-M   'P 1'
#
loop_
_entity.id
_entity.type
_entity.pdbx_description
1 polymer ?
#
loop_
_entity_poly.entity_id
_entity_poly.type
_entity_poly.pdbx_seq_one_letter_code
_entity_poly.pdbx_strand_id
1 'polypeptide(L)' 'GTGDDCISLSGGSGNINVTGVQCGPGHGISIGSLGKLRNEENVAGILVQNCVFEGTTNGVSIKTW' A
#
# COMPACT_ATOMS: atom_id res chain seq x y z
N GLY A 1 19.12 0.58 1.75
CA GLY A 1 18.37 0.25 2.96
C GLY A 1 17.36 -0.80 2.61
N THR A 2 17.26 -1.86 3.40
CA THR A 2 16.12 -2.78 3.35
C THR A 2 15.01 -2.20 4.23
N GLY A 3 13.83 -2.02 3.65
CA GLY A 3 12.62 -1.58 4.34
C GLY A 3 11.43 -2.34 3.76
N ASP A 4 10.38 -2.51 4.54
CA ASP A 4 9.12 -3.12 4.07
C ASP A 4 8.25 -2.05 3.40
N ASP A 5 6.94 -2.24 3.40
CA ASP A 5 5.96 -1.27 2.91
C ASP A 5 6.13 0.10 3.59
N CYS A 6 6.21 1.16 2.77
CA CYS A 6 6.15 2.55 3.21
C CYS A 6 4.76 2.88 3.80
N ILE A 7 3.70 2.39 3.15
CA ILE A 7 2.33 2.40 3.64
C ILE A 7 1.73 1.04 3.30
N SER A 8 1.09 0.39 4.27
CA SER A 8 0.37 -0.87 4.08
C SER A 8 -1.12 -0.66 4.39
N LEU A 9 -2.00 -1.02 3.47
CA LEU A 9 -3.45 -0.91 3.58
C LEU A 9 -4.07 -2.30 3.61
N SER A 10 -4.49 -2.75 4.80
CA SER A 10 -5.12 -4.06 5.02
C SER A 10 -6.65 -3.99 4.95
N GLY A 11 -7.30 -5.16 4.99
CA GLY A 11 -8.77 -5.25 5.02
C GLY A 11 -9.40 -4.31 6.06
N GLY A 12 -10.51 -3.67 5.67
CA GLY A 12 -11.19 -2.64 6.45
C GLY A 12 -10.73 -1.22 6.13
N SER A 13 -9.63 -1.04 5.36
CA SER A 13 -9.17 0.27 4.92
C SER A 13 -10.12 0.88 3.89
N GLY A 14 -10.65 2.08 4.16
CA GLY A 14 -11.68 2.71 3.34
C GLY A 14 -11.50 4.22 3.21
N ASN A 15 -11.74 4.79 2.01
CA ASN A 15 -11.79 6.24 1.78
C ASN A 15 -10.50 6.99 2.20
N ILE A 16 -9.34 6.45 1.80
CA ILE A 16 -8.03 6.99 2.17
C ILE A 16 -7.44 7.75 0.99
N ASN A 17 -6.93 8.96 1.25
CA ASN A 17 -6.20 9.76 0.29
C ASN A 17 -4.73 9.89 0.69
N VAL A 18 -3.84 9.27 -0.08
CA VAL A 18 -2.38 9.40 0.05
C VAL A 18 -1.89 10.38 -1.00
N THR A 19 -1.48 11.56 -0.57
CA THR A 19 -1.00 12.63 -1.46
C THR A 19 0.33 13.19 -0.98
N GLY A 20 1.30 13.41 -1.89
CA GLY A 20 2.53 14.13 -1.57
C GLY A 20 3.57 13.34 -0.76
N VAL A 21 3.41 12.02 -0.67
CA VAL A 21 4.32 11.16 0.11
C VAL A 21 5.57 10.81 -0.71
N GLN A 22 6.74 10.93 -0.09
CA GLN A 22 8.00 10.38 -0.62
C GLN A 22 8.34 9.08 0.12
N CYS A 23 8.41 7.98 -0.63
CA CYS A 23 8.72 6.64 -0.13
C CYS A 23 10.07 6.19 -0.67
N GLY A 24 10.95 5.69 0.21
CA GLY A 24 12.24 5.18 -0.21
C GLY A 24 13.26 5.01 0.92
N PRO A 25 14.12 3.98 0.89
CA PRO A 25 14.00 2.70 0.19
C PRO A 25 13.03 1.72 0.91
N GLY A 26 12.44 0.76 0.20
CA GLY A 26 11.50 -0.22 0.76
C GLY A 26 10.56 -0.85 -0.28
N HIS A 27 9.37 -1.33 0.09
CA HIS A 27 8.41 -1.93 -0.84
C HIS A 27 7.45 -0.95 -1.53
N GLY A 28 7.45 0.33 -1.11
CA GLY A 28 6.49 1.32 -1.62
C GLY A 28 5.15 1.24 -0.89
N ILE A 29 4.06 1.63 -1.54
CA ILE A 29 2.71 1.52 -0.98
C ILE A 29 2.14 0.15 -1.36
N SER A 30 1.61 -0.56 -0.38
CA SER A 30 1.05 -1.89 -0.56
C SER A 30 -0.40 -1.93 -0.11
N ILE A 31 -1.28 -2.44 -0.97
CA ILE A 31 -2.66 -2.80 -0.62
C ILE A 31 -2.68 -4.30 -0.39
N GLY A 32 -2.91 -4.71 0.86
CA GLY A 32 -2.83 -6.09 1.32
C GLY A 32 -1.53 -6.43 2.05
N SER A 33 -1.23 -7.72 2.26
CA SER A 33 -1.87 -8.87 1.62
C SER A 33 -3.34 -9.09 2.02
N LEU A 34 -4.21 -9.31 1.04
CA LEU A 34 -5.64 -9.62 1.23
C LEU A 34 -5.96 -11.06 0.80
N GLY A 35 -7.05 -11.63 1.31
CA GLY A 35 -7.57 -12.95 0.90
C GLY A 35 -7.06 -14.13 1.74
N LYS A 36 -6.34 -13.88 2.85
CA LYS A 36 -5.87 -14.96 3.74
C LYS A 36 -6.96 -15.43 4.67
N LEU A 37 -7.74 -14.48 5.19
CA LEU A 37 -8.69 -14.72 6.27
C LEU A 37 -10.07 -14.99 5.69
N ARG A 38 -10.81 -15.89 6.34
CA ARG A 38 -12.24 -16.05 6.04
C ARG A 38 -12.96 -14.79 6.50
N ASN A 39 -13.82 -14.24 5.63
CA ASN A 39 -14.55 -12.99 5.85
C ASN A 39 -13.64 -11.77 6.05
N GLU A 40 -12.48 -11.75 5.39
CA GLU A 40 -11.63 -10.56 5.37
C GLU A 40 -12.37 -9.36 4.75
N GLU A 41 -12.26 -8.22 5.39
CA GLU A 41 -12.93 -7.01 4.93
C GLU A 41 -12.26 -6.43 3.68
N ASN A 42 -13.05 -5.75 2.85
CA ASN A 42 -12.56 -5.13 1.62
C ASN A 42 -11.64 -3.94 1.91
N VAL A 43 -10.82 -3.60 0.91
CA VAL A 43 -10.17 -2.29 0.81
C VAL A 43 -10.84 -1.51 -0.31
N ALA A 44 -11.32 -0.29 -0.04
CA ALA A 44 -12.11 0.48 -1.00
C ALA A 44 -11.87 2.00 -0.90
N GLY A 45 -12.05 2.72 -2.01
CA GLY A 45 -11.94 4.19 -2.01
C GLY A 45 -10.53 4.70 -1.70
N ILE A 46 -9.51 4.09 -2.31
CA ILE A 46 -8.11 4.51 -2.13
C ILE A 46 -7.71 5.43 -3.28
N LEU A 47 -7.22 6.62 -2.95
CA LEU A 47 -6.59 7.55 -3.89
C LEU A 47 -5.11 7.70 -3.52
N VAL A 48 -4.23 7.44 -4.48
CA VAL A 48 -2.78 7.70 -4.35
C VAL A 48 -2.38 8.65 -5.48
N GLN A 49 -1.86 9.82 -5.14
CA GLN A 49 -1.51 10.84 -6.14
C GLN A 49 -0.32 11.70 -5.69
N ASN A 50 0.44 12.24 -6.65
CA ASN A 50 1.58 13.13 -6.38
C ASN A 50 2.61 12.54 -5.39
N CYS A 51 2.83 11.23 -5.44
CA CYS A 51 3.82 10.54 -4.60
C CYS A 51 5.14 10.33 -5.35
N VAL A 52 6.24 10.30 -4.61
CA VAL A 52 7.59 10.01 -5.13
C VAL A 52 8.05 8.69 -4.56
N PHE A 53 8.55 7.80 -5.42
CA PHE A 53 9.08 6.49 -5.03
C PHE A 53 10.55 6.41 -5.46
N GLU A 54 11.45 6.41 -4.48
CA GLU A 54 12.90 6.46 -4.73
C GLU A 54 13.60 5.28 -4.06
N GLY A 55 14.26 4.43 -4.85
CA GLY A 55 14.93 3.23 -4.32
C GLY A 55 13.97 2.21 -3.68
N THR A 56 12.68 2.26 -3.99
CA THR A 56 11.71 1.22 -3.61
C THR A 56 11.71 0.08 -4.63
N THR A 57 11.31 -1.13 -4.20
CA THR A 57 11.14 -2.28 -5.10
C THR A 57 9.87 -2.18 -5.92
N ASN A 58 8.81 -1.56 -5.37
CA ASN A 58 7.58 -1.23 -6.08
C ASN A 58 7.20 0.24 -5.82
N GLY A 59 6.38 0.82 -6.70
CA GLY A 59 5.69 2.08 -6.42
C GLY A 59 4.47 1.83 -5.56
N VAL A 60 3.36 1.46 -6.22
CA VAL A 60 2.15 0.95 -5.56
C VAL A 60 1.96 -0.50 -5.97
N SER A 61 1.67 -1.40 -5.02
CA SER A 61 1.40 -2.81 -5.28
C SER A 61 0.11 -3.27 -4.62
N ILE A 62 -0.61 -4.21 -5.25
CA ILE A 62 -1.75 -4.91 -4.66
C ILE A 62 -1.33 -6.36 -4.46
N LYS A 63 -1.37 -6.83 -3.21
CA LYS A 63 -0.95 -8.17 -2.80
C LYS A 63 -2.19 -8.94 -2.36
N THR A 64 -2.48 -10.06 -3.02
CA THR A 64 -3.53 -10.99 -2.61
C THR A 64 -2.95 -12.40 -2.40
N TRP A 65 -3.61 -13.24 -1.62
CA TRP A 65 -3.31 -14.67 -1.50
C TRP A 65 -3.69 -15.46 -2.75
#